data_AF-A0A0F6A8D0-F1
#
_entry.id   AF-A0A0F6A8D0-F1
#
_cell.length_a   1.000
_cell.length_b   1.000
_cell.length_c   1.000
_cell.angle_alpha   90.00
_cell.angle_beta   90.00
_cell.angle_gamma   90.00
#
_symmetry.space_group_name_H-M   'P 1'
#
loop_
_entity.id
_entity.type
_entity.pdbx_description
1 polymer ?
#
loop_
_entity_poly.entity_id
_entity_poly.type
_entity_poly.pdbx_seq_one_letter_code
_entity_poly.pdbx_strand_id
1 'polypeptide(L)'
;MTANYKFRRLNISREFIVENYHSPLCLTDIAKQSYMSPYHFLRAFKEAYGETPNELLIRHRLEQAKKCLLLSSLVFQKCVRKSVI
;
A
#
# COMPACT_ATOMS: atom_id res chain seq x y z
N MET A 1 20.59 11.58 -16.33
CA MET A 1 20.96 10.61 -15.27
C MET A 1 20.20 10.79 -13.94
N THR A 2 19.30 11.78 -13.82
CA THR A 2 18.60 12.12 -12.55
C THR A 2 17.27 11.40 -12.31
N ALA A 3 16.69 10.76 -13.33
CA ALA A 3 15.38 10.10 -13.20
C ALA A 3 15.42 8.83 -12.31
N ASN A 4 16.53 8.08 -12.35
CA ASN A 4 16.62 6.77 -11.70
C ASN A 4 16.65 6.86 -10.16
N TYR A 5 17.41 7.82 -9.60
CA TYR A 5 17.48 7.98 -8.14
C TYR A 5 16.18 8.52 -7.52
N LYS A 6 15.44 9.37 -8.25
CA LYS A 6 14.14 9.88 -7.78
C LYS A 6 13.13 8.74 -7.70
N PHE A 7 13.07 7.91 -8.73
CA PHE A 7 12.19 6.74 -8.75
C PHE A 7 12.51 5.77 -7.61
N ARG A 8 13.80 5.52 -7.32
CA ARG A 8 14.21 4.67 -6.20
C ARG A 8 13.71 5.19 -4.84
N ARG A 9 13.79 6.50 -4.59
CA ARG A 9 13.27 7.12 -3.36
C ARG A 9 11.75 7.03 -3.25
N LEU A 10 11.05 7.19 -4.37
CA LEU A 10 9.59 7.03 -4.43
C LEU A 10 9.16 5.58 -4.19
N ASN A 11 9.95 4.61 -4.64
CA ASN A 11 9.70 3.19 -4.37
C ASN A 11 9.87 2.87 -2.88
N ILE A 12 10.91 3.39 -2.23
CA ILE A 12 11.14 3.19 -0.78
C ILE A 12 9.93 3.69 0.04
N SER A 13 9.40 4.88 -0.28
CA SER A 13 8.18 5.38 0.38
C SER A 13 6.94 4.53 0.09
N ARG A 14 6.85 3.93 -1.11
CA ARG A 14 5.74 3.04 -1.47
C ARG A 14 5.79 1.75 -0.66
N GLU A 15 6.98 1.15 -0.53
CA GLU A 15 7.20 -0.04 0.28
C GLU A 15 6.81 0.25 1.74
N PHE A 16 7.25 1.38 2.28
CA PHE A 16 6.88 1.81 3.63
C PHE A 16 5.36 1.93 3.83
N ILE A 17 4.62 2.46 2.86
CA ILE A 17 3.14 2.54 2.90
C ILE A 17 2.53 1.13 2.91
N VAL A 18 3.04 0.22 2.08
CA VAL A 18 2.54 -1.15 1.97
C VAL A 18 2.85 -1.97 3.22
N GLU A 19 3.99 -1.74 3.86
CA GLU A 19 4.36 -2.43 5.11
C GLU A 19 3.56 -1.91 6.30
N ASN A 20 3.28 -0.60 6.34
CA ASN A 20 2.65 0.07 7.49
C ASN A 20 1.17 0.43 7.23
N TYR A 21 0.51 -0.21 6.26
CA TYR A 21 -0.86 0.13 5.86
C TYR A 21 -1.88 0.03 7.00
N HIS A 22 -1.59 -0.74 8.04
CA HIS A 22 -2.47 -0.95 9.20
C HIS A 22 -2.43 0.22 10.20
N SER A 23 -1.40 1.07 10.15
CA SER A 23 -1.21 2.20 11.06
C SER A 23 -1.72 3.52 10.46
N PRO A 24 -2.06 4.52 11.29
CA PRO A 24 -2.31 5.88 10.81
C PRO A 24 -1.00 6.48 10.27
N LEU A 25 -0.86 6.51 8.94
CA LEU A 25 0.29 7.09 8.26
C LEU A 25 0.01 8.55 7.89
N CYS A 26 0.88 9.46 8.32
CA CYS A 26 0.86 10.85 7.90
C CYS A 26 1.76 11.06 6.69
N LEU A 27 1.34 11.95 5.77
CA LEU A 27 2.11 12.32 4.58
C LEU A 27 3.53 12.77 4.91
N THR A 28 3.70 13.46 6.04
CA THR A 28 5.01 13.93 6.54
C THR A 28 5.96 12.78 6.83
N ASP A 29 5.48 11.68 7.38
CA ASP A 29 6.33 10.55 7.76
C ASP A 29 6.72 9.70 6.55
N ILE A 30 5.78 9.55 5.60
CA ILE A 30 6.07 8.94 4.30
C ILE A 30 7.10 9.78 3.52
N ALA A 31 6.97 11.10 3.54
CA ALA A 31 7.87 12.00 2.83
C ALA A 31 9.29 11.97 3.44
N LYS A 32 9.42 11.89 4.77
CA LYS A 32 10.71 11.71 5.47
C LYS A 32 11.45 10.47 4.97
N GLN A 33 10.74 9.36 4.74
CA GLN A 33 11.33 8.11 4.27
C GLN A 33 11.93 8.23 2.85
N SER A 34 11.38 9.14 2.03
CA SER A 34 11.92 9.45 0.69
C SER A 34 12.98 10.56 0.69
N TYR A 35 13.32 11.14 1.85
CA TYR A 35 14.16 12.32 1.99
C TYR A 35 13.69 13.50 1.11
N MET A 36 12.38 13.73 1.07
CA MET A 36 11.75 14.83 0.31
C MET A 36 10.80 15.63 1.19
N SER A 37 10.62 16.91 0.85
CA SER A 37 9.55 17.72 1.46
C SER A 37 8.18 17.17 1.04
N PRO A 38 7.14 17.23 1.91
CA PRO A 38 5.83 16.62 1.65
C PRO A 38 5.17 17.11 0.35
N TYR A 39 5.27 18.41 0.04
CA TYR A 39 4.74 18.99 -1.20
C TYR A 39 5.48 18.50 -2.47
N HIS A 40 6.81 18.37 -2.39
CA HIS A 40 7.62 17.86 -3.50
C HIS A 40 7.37 16.36 -3.72
N PHE A 41 7.27 15.61 -2.62
CA PHE A 41 6.93 14.21 -2.62
C PHE A 41 5.56 13.95 -3.26
N LEU A 42 4.52 14.68 -2.86
CA LEU A 42 3.17 14.51 -3.40
C LEU A 42 3.13 14.67 -4.93
N ARG A 43 3.77 15.72 -5.46
CA ARG A 43 3.83 15.95 -6.91
C ARG A 43 4.62 14.86 -7.62
N ALA A 44 5.84 14.57 -7.15
CA ALA A 44 6.70 13.56 -7.75
C ALA A 44 6.09 12.15 -7.71
N PHE A 45 5.38 11.82 -6.62
CA PHE A 45 4.70 10.54 -6.46
C PHE A 45 3.53 10.42 -7.43
N LYS A 46 2.71 11.46 -7.57
CA LYS A 46 1.60 11.50 -8.53
C LYS A 46 2.09 11.47 -9.98
N GLU A 47 3.19 12.15 -10.31
CA GLU A 47 3.79 12.10 -11.65
C GLU A 47 4.36 10.71 -11.97
N ALA A 48 4.91 10.00 -10.98
CA ALA A 48 5.52 8.69 -11.19
C ALA A 48 4.51 7.53 -11.20
N TYR A 49 3.48 7.58 -10.35
CA TYR A 49 2.53 6.47 -10.14
C TYR A 49 1.10 6.78 -10.59
N GLY A 50 0.78 8.04 -10.91
CA GLY A 50 -0.57 8.46 -11.32
C GLY A 50 -1.57 8.64 -10.16
N GLU A 51 -1.26 8.15 -8.96
CA GLU A 51 -2.11 8.23 -7.75
C GLU A 51 -1.38 8.96 -6.61
N THR A 52 -2.10 9.53 -5.64
CA THR A 52 -1.50 10.08 -4.42
C THR A 52 -1.16 8.98 -3.41
N PRO A 53 -0.23 9.23 -2.46
CA PRO A 53 0.10 8.27 -1.41
C PRO A 53 -1.11 7.81 -0.58
N ASN A 54 -2.07 8.72 -0.33
CA ASN A 54 -3.30 8.40 0.40
C ASN A 54 -4.25 7.51 -0.42
N GLU A 55 -4.39 7.77 -1.72
CA GLU A 55 -5.19 6.91 -2.61
C GLU A 55 -4.60 5.50 -2.67
N LEU A 56 -3.27 5.37 -2.76
CA LEU A 56 -2.60 4.08 -2.72
C LEU A 56 -2.87 3.35 -1.40
N LEU A 57 -2.78 4.05 -0.26
CA LEU A 57 -3.06 3.48 1.06
C LEU A 57 -4.50 2.95 1.15
N ILE A 58 -5.47 3.74 0.71
CA ILE A 58 -6.90 3.36 0.73
C ILE A 58 -7.13 2.16 -0.19
N ARG A 59 -6.60 2.20 -1.41
CA ARG A 59 -6.69 1.10 -2.36
C ARG A 59 -6.09 -0.18 -1.78
N HIS A 60 -4.91 -0.09 -1.17
CA HIS A 60 -4.26 -1.25 -0.56
C HIS A 60 -5.10 -1.82 0.60
N ARG A 61 -5.63 -0.97 1.48
CA ARG A 61 -6.54 -1.41 2.57
C ARG A 61 -7.77 -2.13 2.04
N LEU A 62 -8.39 -1.61 0.97
CA LEU A 62 -9.53 -2.26 0.32
C LEU A 62 -9.16 -3.60 -0.30
N GLU A 63 -8.01 -3.69 -0.97
CA GLU A 63 -7.51 -4.95 -1.52
C GLU A 63 -7.26 -6.00 -0.44
N GLN A 64 -6.67 -5.61 0.70
CA GLN A 64 -6.46 -6.52 1.83
C GLN A 64 -7.78 -6.93 2.48
N ALA A 65 -8.73 -6.01 2.67
CA ALA A 65 -10.06 -6.34 3.20
C ALA A 65 -10.81 -7.34 2.30
N LYS A 66 -10.77 -7.14 0.97
CA LYS A 66 -11.33 -8.09 0.00
C LYS A 66 -10.66 -9.46 0.10
N LYS A 67 -9.33 -9.52 0.22
CA LYS A 67 -8.60 -10.77 0.43
C LYS A 67 -9.01 -11.47 1.72
N CYS A 68 -9.17 -10.74 2.83
CA CYS A 68 -9.64 -11.30 4.09
C CYS A 68 -11.06 -11.87 3.97
N LEU A 69 -11.98 -11.18 3.29
CA LEU A 69 -13.33 -11.67 3.04
C LEU A 69 -13.35 -12.94 2.18
N LEU A 70 -12.56 -12.96 1.10
CA LEU A 70 -12.42 -14.15 0.24
C LEU A 70 -11.79 -15.31 1.00
N LEU A 71 -10.73 -15.08 1.78
CA LEU A 71 -10.09 -16.10 2.60
C LEU A 71 -11.06 -16.65 3.64
N SER A 72 -11.81 -15.79 4.35
CA SER A 72 -12.84 -16.22 5.30
C SER A 72 -13.91 -17.08 4.63
N SER A 73 -14.39 -16.67 3.44
CA SER A 73 -15.36 -17.46 2.66
C SER A 73 -14.83 -18.83 2.22
N LEU A 74 -13.52 -18.95 1.94
CA LEU A 74 -12.86 -20.21 1.64
C LEU A 74 -12.68 -21.09 2.88
N VAL A 75 -12.45 -20.49 4.05
CA VAL A 75 -12.41 -21.22 5.34
C VAL A 75 -13.80 -21.78 5.67
N PHE A 76 -14.88 -21.06 5.38
CA PHE A 76 -16.25 -21.59 5.54
C PHE A 76 -16.51 -22.82 4.66
N GLN A 77 -16.00 -22.88 3.43
CA GLN A 77 -16.19 -24.07 2.58
C GLN A 77 -15.29 -25.25 2.95
N LYS A 78 -14.15 -25.03 3.62
CA LYS A 78 -13.25 -26.14 4.01
C LYS A 78 -13.76 -26.94 5.22
N CYS A 79 -14.69 -26.39 6.01
CA CYS A 79 -15.32 -27.08 7.14
C CYS A 79 -16.53 -27.96 6.79
N VAL A 80 -17.04 -27.96 5.55
CA VAL A 80 -18.26 -28.74 5.17
C VAL A 80 -17.92 -30.06 4.44
N ARG A 81 -16.65 -30.47 4.36
CA ARG A 81 -16.23 -31.70 3.63
C ARG A 81 -15.35 -32.68 4.40
N LYS A 82 -15.53 -32.80 5.70
CA LYS A 82 -15.11 -34.00 6.46
C LYS A 82 -16.13 -34.29 7.55
N SER A 83 -17.19 -35.01 7.19
CA SER A 83 -18.00 -35.89 8.06
C SER A 83 -19.20 -36.43 7.29
N VAL A 84 -18.95 -37.14 6.19
CA VAL A 84 -19.84 -38.22 5.73
C VAL A 84 -18.92 -39.26 5.08
N ILE A 85 -18.63 -40.30 5.85
CA ILE A 85 -18.55 -41.75 5.57
C ILE A 85 -17.71 -42.34 6.70
#